data_AF-A0A846DR30-F1
#
_entry.id   AF-A0A846DR30-F1
#
_cell.length_a   1.000
_cell.length_b   1.000
_cell.length_c   1.000
_cell.angle_alpha   90.00
_cell.angle_beta   90.00
_cell.angle_gamma   90.00
#
_symmetry.space_group_name_H-M   'P 1'
#
loop_
_entity.id
_entity.type
_entity.pdbx_description
1 polymer ?
#
loop_
_entity_poly.entity_id
_entity_poly.type
_entity_poly.pdbx_seq_one_letter_code
_entity_poly.pdbx_strand_id
1 'polypeptide(L)' 'MYLENYTIIETLGKGGFGITYLAEDKRKQNNAKCVIKEIIPDPSELEQAKQRFEKEASILQELG' A
#
# COMPACT_ATOMS: atom_id res chain seq x y z
N MET A 1 -4.56 11.55 10.27
CA MET A 1 -4.38 11.46 8.81
C MET A 1 -3.31 10.40 8.56
N TYR A 2 -3.64 9.22 8.00
CA TYR A 2 -2.80 8.00 8.06
C TYR A 2 -1.41 8.10 7.37
N LEU A 3 -1.13 9.17 6.63
CA LEU A 3 0.11 9.36 5.87
C LEU A 3 1.09 10.38 6.50
N GLU A 4 0.81 10.97 7.67
CA GLU A 4 1.68 12.00 8.27
C GLU A 4 3.14 11.52 8.49
N ASN A 5 3.29 10.23 8.79
CA ASN A 5 4.58 9.58 9.03
C ASN A 5 5.20 8.95 7.79
N TYR A 6 4.60 9.12 6.62
CA TYR A 6 5.09 8.57 5.37
C TYR A 6 5.41 9.69 4.38
N THR A 7 6.54 9.57 3.68
CA THR A 7 6.86 10.45 2.55
C THR A 7 6.74 9.65 1.28
N ILE A 8 5.79 9.98 0.41
CA ILE A 8 5.69 9.38 -0.92
C ILE A 8 6.89 9.82 -1.76
N ILE A 9 7.68 8.86 -2.24
CA ILE A 9 8.81 9.09 -3.14
C ILE A 9 8.33 9.10 -4.59
N GLU A 10 7.60 8.06 -4.99
CA GLU A 10 7.11 7.90 -6.37
C GLU A 10 5.92 6.94 -6.44
N THR A 11 5.18 7.00 -7.55
CA THR A 11 4.14 6.02 -7.88
C THR A 11 4.76 4.83 -8.61
N LEU A 12 4.64 3.64 -8.02
CA LEU A 12 5.13 2.39 -8.61
C LEU A 12 4.13 1.78 -9.61
N GLY A 13 2.84 2.06 -9.44
CA GLY A 13 1.82 1.57 -10.35
C GLY A 13 0.43 2.05 -10.00
N LYS A 14 -0.45 2.07 -11.01
CA LYS A 14 -1.87 2.35 -10.88
C LYS A 14 -2.64 1.24 -11.59
N GLY A 15 -3.57 0.61 -10.89
CA GLY A 15 -4.40 -0.47 -11.43
C GLY A 15 -5.85 -0.34 -11.01
N GLY A 16 -6.68 -1.32 -11.38
CA GLY A 16 -8.12 -1.30 -11.11
C GLY A 16 -8.52 -1.27 -9.63
N PHE A 17 -7.57 -1.53 -8.71
CA PHE A 17 -7.82 -1.59 -7.28
C PHE A 17 -7.15 -0.46 -6.49
N GLY A 18 -6.55 0.53 -7.17
CA GLY A 18 -5.93 1.68 -6.54
C GLY A 18 -4.50 1.98 -7.00
N ILE A 19 -3.76 2.70 -6.17
CA ILE A 19 -2.44 3.23 -6.49
C ILE A 19 -1.40 2.66 -5.51
N THR A 20 -0.29 2.17 -6.05
CA THR A 20 0.86 1.70 -5.29
C THR A 20 1.96 2.75 -5.33
N TYR A 21 2.47 3.11 -4.17
CA TYR A 21 3.52 4.10 -3.98
C TYR A 21 4.74 3.50 -3.29
N LEU A 22 5.92 3.96 -3.68
CA LEU A 22 7.13 3.83 -2.87
C LEU A 22 7.15 5.00 -1.88
N ALA A 23 7.39 4.70 -0.61
CA ALA A 23 7.39 5.69 0.45
C ALA A 23 8.53 5.45 1.46
N GLU A 24 8.91 6.49 2.19
CA GLU A 24 9.79 6.38 3.36
C GLU A 24 8.97 6.41 4.64
N ASP A 25 9.20 5.46 5.55
CA ASP A 25 8.60 5.47 6.89
C ASP A 25 9.45 6.29 7.85
N LYS A 26 8.97 7.48 8.23
CA LYS A 26 9.66 8.41 9.14
C LYS A 26 9.81 7.87 10.56
N ARG A 27 9.11 6.79 10.91
CA ARG A 27 9.21 6.15 12.24
C ARG A 27 10.36 5.14 12.30
N LYS A 28 10.87 4.68 11.16
CA LYS A 28 11.99 3.73 11.11
C LYS A 28 13.31 4.50 11.03
N GLN A 29 14.34 3.99 11.72
CA GLN A 29 15.71 4.49 11.56
C GLN A 29 16.10 4.41 10.08
N ASN A 30 16.82 5.43 9.60
CA ASN A 30 17.26 5.61 8.21
C ASN A 30 16.14 5.80 7.17
N ASN A 31 14.95 6.26 7.56
CA ASN A 31 13.85 6.52 6.61
C ASN A 31 13.59 5.31 5.70
N ALA A 32 13.50 4.12 6.31
CA ALA A 32 13.44 2.88 5.57
C ALA A 32 12.31 2.90 4.54
N LYS A 33 12.64 2.48 3.31
CA LYS A 33 11.68 2.42 2.20
C LYS A 33 10.63 1.35 2.47
N CYS A 34 9.40 1.67 2.13
CA CYS A 34 8.24 0.80 2.23
C CYS A 34 7.30 1.04 1.04
N VAL A 35 6.38 0.12 0.81
CA VAL A 35 5.37 0.23 -0.24
C VAL A 35 4.03 0.52 0.41
N ILE A 36 3.33 1.55 -0.06
CA ILE A 36 1.97 1.89 0.37
C ILE A 36 1.03 1.63 -0.80
N LYS A 37 -0.04 0.87 -0.56
CA LYS A 37 -1.11 0.67 -1.55
C LYS A 37 -2.37 1.33 -1.05
N GLU A 38 -2.76 2.40 -1.71
CA GLU A 38 -4.03 3.10 -1.50
C GLU A 38 -5.10 2.41 -2.32
N ILE A 39 -6.12 1.87 -1.66
CA ILE A 39 -7.24 1.21 -2.34
C ILE A 39 -8.33 2.26 -2.57
N ILE A 40 -8.72 2.43 -3.83
CA ILE A 40 -9.85 3.29 -4.22
C ILE A 40 -10.84 2.41 -4.98
N PRO A 41 -11.59 1.53 -4.29
CA PRO A 41 -12.50 0.62 -4.97
C PRO A 41 -13.83 1.34 -5.26
N ASP A 42 -14.49 0.93 -6.34
CA ASP A 42 -15.91 1.21 -6.49
C ASP A 42 -16.67 0.54 -5.33
N PRO A 43 -17.76 1.14 -4.80
CA PRO A 43 -18.50 0.57 -3.67
C PRO A 43 -18.97 -0.88 -3.90
N SER A 44 -19.24 -1.25 -5.15
CA SER A 44 -19.61 -2.61 -5.57
C SER A 44 -18.46 -3.61 -5.53
N GLU A 45 -17.21 -3.15 -5.51
CA GLU A 45 -16.01 -3.98 -5.56
C GLU A 45 -15.20 -3.95 -4.25
N LEU A 46 -15.62 -3.16 -3.27
CA LEU A 46 -14.91 -2.95 -1.99
C LEU A 46 -14.54 -4.26 -1.30
N GLU A 47 -15.47 -5.22 -1.20
CA GLU A 47 -15.23 -6.50 -0.53
C GLU A 47 -14.18 -7.35 -1.29
N GLN A 48 -14.28 -7.43 -2.61
CA GLN A 48 -13.31 -8.15 -3.44
C GLN A 48 -11.94 -7.49 -3.42
N ALA A 49 -11.90 -6.15 -3.47
CA ALA A 49 -10.65 -5.39 -3.39
C ALA A 49 -9.96 -5.61 -2.04
N LYS A 50 -10.73 -5.66 -0.94
CA LYS A 50 -10.22 -5.94 0.41
C LYS A 50 -9.64 -7.36 0.51
N GLN A 51 -10.35 -8.37 0.03
CA GLN A 51 -9.85 -9.76 0.03
C GLN A 51 -8.56 -9.92 -0.78
N ARG A 52 -8.47 -9.29 -1.94
CA ARG A 52 -7.25 -9.30 -2.76
C ARG A 52 -6.09 -8.60 -2.07
N PHE A 53 -6.36 -7.47 -1.42
CA PHE A 53 -5.36 -6.74 -0.65
C PHE A 53 -4.82 -7.56 0.53
N GLU A 54 -5.70 -8.18 1.32
CA GLU A 54 -5.30 -9.03 2.44
C GLU A 54 -4.49 -10.24 1.96
N LYS A 55 -4.88 -10.85 0.85
CA LYS A 55 -4.13 -11.96 0.25
C LYS A 55 -2.73 -11.53 -0.22
N GLU A 56 -2.60 -10.39 -0.89
CA GLU A 56 -1.29 -9.86 -1.29
C GLU A 56 -0.41 -9.57 -0.06
N ALA A 57 -0.97 -8.97 0.98
CA ALA A 57 -0.24 -8.68 2.22
C ALA A 57 0.23 -9.97 2.92
N SER A 58 -0.62 -10.99 2.98
CA SER A 58 -0.28 -12.30 3.56
C SER A 58 0.87 -12.98 2.81
N ILE A 59 0.81 -13.01 1.47
CA ILE A 59 1.87 -13.61 0.65
C ILE A 59 3.19 -12.85 0.82
N LEU A 60 3.15 -11.52 0.85
CA LEU A 60 4.34 -10.69 1.08
C LEU A 60 4.95 -10.93 2.46
N GLN A 61 4.12 -11.21 3.47
CA GLN A 61 4.58 -11.54 4.82
C GLN A 61 5.22 -12.93 4.88
N GLU A 62 4.70 -13.92 4.15
CA GLU A 62 5.28 -15.27 4.06
C GLU A 62 6.61 -15.32 3.28
N LEU A 63 6.80 -14.40 2.33
CA LEU A 63 8.04 -14.27 1.55
C LEU A 63 9.13 -13.45 2.28
N GLY A 64 8.85 -12.97 3.49
CA GLY A 64 9.74 -12.15 4.32
C GLY A 64 10.96 -12.88 4.85
#